data_AF-A0A1B8FQG1-F1
#
_entry.id   AF-A0A1B8FQG1-F1
#
_cell.length_a   1.000
_cell.length_b   1.000
_cell.length_c   1.000
_cell.angle_alpha   90.00
_cell.angle_beta   90.00
_cell.angle_gamma   90.00
#
_symmetry.space_group_name_H-M   'P 1'
#
loop_
_entity.id
_entity.type
_entity.pdbx_description
1 polymer ?
#
loop_
_entity_poly.entity_id
_entity_poly.type
_entity_poly.pdbx_seq_one_letter_code
_entity_poly.pdbx_strand_id
1 'polypeptide(L)'
;MEGYNADEVDDYNKSPTYAGLMKVIQDAVHDVDPRPEPPGGEHQSDLGGKVFSHYHLKLAVKKKVQRYLDSEPGIDSAAGNIGLHGAISRLLKDTSDPDVEDLVEMRELIDYRMDQIMVTATRYKNEWGLDLRDCHLTDVNGYFNKGLQNQANMFRLVCKYPLFDEPTDLQGRPYVKGKHYITSCILKAGWNPDQAADKLDQLI
;
A
#
# COMPACT_ATOMS: atom_id res chain seq x y z
N MET A 1 49.30 3.08 7.40
CA MET A 1 48.95 4.50 7.37
C MET A 1 48.43 4.77 5.98
N GLU A 2 47.11 4.74 5.83
CA GLU A 2 46.23 5.93 5.88
C GLU A 2 46.21 6.61 4.50
N GLY A 3 45.07 6.90 3.88
CA GLY A 3 43.69 6.78 4.33
C GLY A 3 42.74 6.84 3.14
N TYR A 4 41.56 6.27 3.35
CA TYR A 4 40.39 6.44 2.50
C TYR A 4 39.84 7.85 2.75
N ASN A 5 39.53 8.60 1.69
CA ASN A 5 38.66 9.77 1.75
C ASN A 5 37.82 9.78 0.47
N ALA A 6 36.68 9.09 0.53
CA ALA A 6 35.54 9.36 -0.32
C ALA A 6 34.44 9.84 0.64
N ASP A 7 34.36 11.15 0.82
CA ASP A 7 33.21 11.79 1.45
C ASP A 7 32.02 11.67 0.49
N GLU A 8 31.37 10.51 0.52
CA GLU A 8 29.95 10.39 0.19
C GLU A 8 29.16 10.79 1.44
N VAL A 9 28.79 12.07 1.53
CA VAL A 9 27.76 12.50 2.47
C VAL A 9 26.41 12.35 1.77
N ASP A 10 25.85 11.19 2.02
CA ASP A 10 24.45 10.78 1.92
C ASP A 10 23.47 11.96 2.15
N ASP A 11 22.72 12.36 1.11
CA ASP A 11 21.69 13.41 1.16
C ASP A 11 20.40 12.86 1.78
N TYR A 12 20.45 12.59 3.08
CA TYR A 12 19.33 12.06 3.91
C TYR A 12 18.23 13.10 4.20
N ASN A 13 18.09 14.17 3.42
CA ASN A 13 17.31 15.34 3.83
C ASN A 13 16.19 15.78 2.87
N LYS A 14 15.66 14.87 2.05
CA LYS A 14 14.41 15.15 1.32
C LYS A 14 13.20 14.70 2.14
N SER A 15 12.86 15.51 3.14
CA SER A 15 11.52 15.53 3.74
C SER A 15 10.45 15.57 2.65
N PRO A 16 9.24 15.03 2.89
CA PRO A 16 8.12 15.16 1.97
C PRO A 16 7.95 16.62 1.57
N THR A 17 7.89 16.91 0.27
CA THR A 17 7.72 18.29 -0.17
C THR A 17 6.42 18.86 0.40
N TYR A 18 6.45 20.11 0.85
CA TYR A 18 5.29 20.82 1.38
C TYR A 18 4.05 20.72 0.46
N ALA A 19 4.27 20.66 -0.86
CA ALA A 19 3.22 20.44 -1.85
C ALA A 19 2.55 19.06 -1.73
N GLY A 20 3.31 18.00 -1.42
CA GLY A 20 2.78 16.66 -1.16
C GLY A 20 1.92 16.63 0.11
N LEU A 21 2.41 17.25 1.20
CA LEU A 21 1.65 17.37 2.45
C LEU A 21 0.35 18.16 2.24
N MET A 22 0.40 19.28 1.51
CA MET A 22 -0.78 20.10 1.24
C MET A 22 -1.81 19.40 0.36
N LYS A 23 -1.38 18.61 -0.62
CA LYS A 23 -2.30 17.80 -1.44
C LYS A 23 -3.03 16.75 -0.61
N VAL A 24 -2.31 16.06 0.29
CA VAL A 24 -2.91 15.05 1.18
C VAL A 24 -3.91 15.67 2.15
N ILE A 25 -3.60 16.86 2.69
CA ILE A 25 -4.53 17.62 3.56
C ILE A 25 -5.77 18.04 2.77
N GLN A 26 -5.62 18.56 1.55
CA GLN A 26 -6.75 18.96 0.70
C GLN A 26 -7.65 17.77 0.34
N ASP A 27 -7.08 16.63 -0.05
CA ASP A 27 -7.84 15.41 -0.34
C ASP A 27 -8.60 14.92 0.91
N ALA A 28 -7.99 14.99 2.10
CA ALA A 28 -8.62 14.59 3.34
C ALA A 28 -9.76 15.54 3.77
N VAL A 29 -9.65 16.84 3.48
CA VAL A 29 -10.70 17.83 3.74
C VAL A 29 -11.89 17.67 2.78
N HIS A 30 -11.64 17.31 1.53
CA HIS A 30 -12.70 17.11 0.53
C HIS A 30 -13.50 15.81 0.70
N ASP A 31 -12.93 14.77 1.34
CA ASP A 31 -13.59 13.49 1.60
C ASP A 31 -14.48 13.45 2.87
N VAL A 32 -14.55 14.57 3.60
CA VAL A 32 -15.36 14.71 4.83
C VAL A 32 -16.56 15.61 4.55
N ASP A 33 -17.76 15.02 4.62
CA ASP A 33 -19.06 15.69 4.50
C ASP A 33 -19.17 16.88 5.49
N PRO A 34 -19.47 18.11 5.05
CA PRO A 34 -19.41 19.28 5.92
C PRO A 34 -20.61 19.28 6.88
N ARG A 35 -20.36 18.97 8.15
CA ARG A 35 -21.34 19.23 9.22
C ARG A 35 -21.13 20.62 9.83
N PRO A 36 -22.20 21.27 10.34
CA PRO A 36 -22.24 22.71 10.50
C PRO A 36 -21.46 23.18 11.74
N GLU A 37 -20.73 24.29 11.58
CA GLU A 37 -19.98 24.96 12.65
C GLU A 37 -20.92 25.52 13.74
N PRO A 38 -20.50 25.51 15.03
CA PRO A 38 -21.10 26.34 16.05
C PRO A 38 -20.50 27.76 16.03
N PRO A 39 -21.25 28.80 16.46
CA PRO A 39 -20.88 30.18 16.22
C PRO A 39 -19.90 30.71 17.27
N GLY A 40 -18.90 31.43 16.78
CA GLY A 40 -18.32 32.59 17.46
C GLY A 40 -17.04 32.35 18.27
N GLY A 41 -15.98 33.06 17.89
CA GLY A 41 -14.82 33.32 18.74
C GLY A 41 -13.51 33.39 17.97
N GLU A 42 -13.18 34.55 17.42
CA GLU A 42 -11.84 34.86 16.94
C GLU A 42 -10.85 34.81 18.12
N HIS A 43 -9.78 34.01 18.01
CA HIS A 43 -8.36 34.35 18.27
C HIS A 43 -7.45 33.10 18.27
N GLN A 44 -6.28 33.26 17.61
CA GLN A 44 -5.12 32.35 17.52
C GLN A 44 -5.16 31.22 16.47
N SER A 45 -5.25 31.64 15.21
CA SER A 45 -5.14 30.80 14.01
C SER A 45 -3.68 30.55 13.62
N ASP A 46 -3.05 29.56 14.24
CA ASP A 46 -1.91 28.81 13.66
C ASP A 46 -1.79 27.43 14.32
N LEU A 47 -2.07 27.35 15.62
CA LEU A 47 -2.23 26.09 16.35
C LEU A 47 -3.57 25.42 16.04
N GLY A 48 -4.67 26.19 15.97
CA GLY A 48 -6.00 25.67 15.66
C GLY A 48 -6.09 25.02 14.28
N GLY A 49 -5.46 25.61 13.25
CA GLY A 49 -5.43 25.05 11.90
C GLY A 49 -4.60 23.77 11.79
N LYS A 50 -3.47 23.68 12.50
CA LYS A 50 -2.61 22.49 12.53
C LYS A 50 -3.27 21.32 13.28
N VAL A 51 -3.94 21.61 14.41
CA VAL A 51 -4.70 20.61 15.18
C VAL A 51 -5.94 20.13 14.42
N PHE A 52 -6.66 21.04 13.72
CA PHE A 52 -7.76 20.65 12.83
C PHE A 52 -7.27 19.75 11.68
N SER A 53 -6.16 20.13 11.03
CA SER A 53 -5.57 19.36 9.93
C SER A 53 -5.13 17.96 10.36
N HIS A 54 -4.46 17.84 11.52
CA HIS A 54 -4.06 16.54 12.08
C HIS A 54 -5.27 15.67 12.43
N TYR A 55 -6.28 16.22 13.08
CA TYR A 55 -7.50 15.48 13.43
C TYR A 55 -8.22 14.94 12.18
N HIS A 56 -8.42 15.77 11.16
CA HIS A 56 -9.06 15.35 9.91
C HIS A 56 -8.22 14.31 9.16
N LEU A 57 -6.90 14.48 9.11
CA LEU A 57 -6.00 13.50 8.51
C LEU A 57 -6.08 12.16 9.26
N LYS A 58 -6.03 12.18 10.59
CA LYS A 58 -6.15 10.98 11.43
C LYS A 58 -7.47 10.24 11.16
N LEU A 59 -8.59 10.96 11.04
CA LEU A 59 -9.88 10.38 10.69
C LEU A 59 -9.89 9.76 9.29
N ALA A 60 -9.35 10.47 8.29
CA ALA A 60 -9.27 9.99 6.91
C ALA A 60 -8.41 8.71 6.82
N VAL A 61 -7.26 8.70 7.49
CA VAL A 61 -6.38 7.52 7.58
C VAL A 61 -7.10 6.37 8.27
N LYS A 62 -7.78 6.58 9.40
CA LYS A 62 -8.58 5.52 10.06
C LYS A 62 -9.61 4.88 9.13
N LYS A 63 -10.34 5.69 8.36
CA LYS A 63 -11.33 5.20 7.38
C LYS A 63 -10.67 4.34 6.30
N LYS A 64 -9.52 4.77 5.79
CA LYS A 64 -8.77 4.05 4.76
C LYS A 64 -8.14 2.76 5.29
N VAL A 65 -7.59 2.80 6.50
CA VAL A 65 -7.08 1.64 7.24
C VAL A 65 -8.14 0.57 7.41
N GLN A 66 -9.38 0.93 7.77
CA GLN A 66 -10.46 -0.04 7.89
C GLN A 66 -10.71 -0.78 6.58
N ARG A 67 -10.79 -0.05 5.45
CA ARG A 67 -10.93 -0.65 4.11
C ARG A 67 -9.77 -1.57 3.74
N TYR A 68 -8.55 -1.22 4.15
CA TYR A 68 -7.37 -2.05 3.93
C TYR A 68 -7.39 -3.34 4.77
N LEU A 69 -7.90 -3.31 6.00
CA LEU A 69 -8.06 -4.53 6.80
C LEU A 69 -9.11 -5.47 6.21
N ASP A 70 -10.15 -4.91 5.57
CA ASP A 70 -11.19 -5.67 4.88
C ASP A 70 -10.74 -6.22 3.50
N SER A 71 -9.50 -5.94 3.06
CA SER A 71 -9.00 -6.25 1.71
C SER A 71 -8.13 -7.50 1.62
N GLU A 72 -8.21 -8.40 2.60
CA GLU A 72 -7.34 -9.58 2.71
C GLU A 72 -5.83 -9.21 2.62
N PRO A 73 -5.33 -8.25 3.40
CA PRO A 73 -3.98 -7.67 3.23
C PRO A 73 -2.82 -8.67 3.48
N GLY A 74 -3.16 -9.90 3.86
CA GLY A 74 -2.23 -10.98 4.13
C GLY A 74 -1.87 -11.07 5.61
N ILE A 75 -1.08 -12.09 5.94
CA ILE A 75 -0.84 -12.51 7.33
C ILE A 75 -0.04 -11.45 8.09
N ASP A 76 -0.50 -11.08 9.28
CA ASP A 76 0.15 -10.08 10.17
C ASP A 76 1.62 -10.41 10.49
N SER A 77 1.94 -11.70 10.60
CA SER A 77 3.27 -12.19 10.96
C SER A 77 4.29 -12.16 9.82
N ALA A 78 3.90 -11.78 8.60
CA ALA A 78 4.86 -11.57 7.52
C ALA A 78 5.71 -10.34 7.81
N ALA A 79 7.03 -10.40 7.58
CA ALA A 79 7.97 -9.34 7.98
C ALA A 79 7.59 -7.93 7.46
N GLY A 80 7.01 -7.84 6.25
CA GLY A 80 6.52 -6.57 5.68
C GLY A 80 5.19 -6.07 6.25
N ASN A 81 4.50 -6.87 7.07
CA ASN A 81 3.20 -6.54 7.65
C ASN A 81 3.30 -6.20 9.15
N ILE A 82 4.29 -6.72 9.88
CA ILE A 82 4.43 -6.52 11.34
C ILE A 82 4.42 -5.03 11.71
N GLY A 83 5.25 -4.22 11.05
CA GLY A 83 5.37 -2.78 11.35
C GLY A 83 4.07 -2.02 11.08
N LEU A 84 3.56 -2.14 9.84
CA LEU A 84 2.34 -1.46 9.41
C LEU A 84 1.11 -1.93 10.20
N HIS A 85 0.88 -3.23 10.33
CA HIS A 85 -0.31 -3.77 10.99
C HIS A 85 -0.26 -3.44 12.49
N GLY A 86 0.93 -3.41 13.09
CA GLY A 86 1.13 -2.89 14.44
C GLY A 86 0.74 -1.42 14.57
N ALA A 87 1.18 -0.56 13.65
CA ALA A 87 0.84 0.86 13.64
C ALA A 87 -0.66 1.09 13.42
N ILE A 88 -1.27 0.39 12.47
CA ILE A 88 -2.71 0.36 12.21
C ILE A 88 -3.49 -0.03 13.48
N SER A 89 -3.07 -1.10 14.16
CA SER A 89 -3.73 -1.58 15.37
C SER A 89 -3.70 -0.53 16.48
N ARG A 90 -2.55 0.13 16.68
CA ARG A 90 -2.43 1.22 17.68
C ARG A 90 -3.26 2.44 17.31
N LEU A 91 -3.30 2.81 16.03
CA LEU A 91 -4.10 3.92 15.52
C LEU A 91 -5.61 3.66 15.74
N LEU A 92 -6.10 2.47 15.40
CA LEU A 92 -7.52 2.12 15.55
C LEU A 92 -7.96 2.00 17.01
N LYS A 93 -7.07 1.54 17.89
CA LYS A 93 -7.33 1.43 19.34
C LYS A 93 -7.14 2.74 20.10
N ASP A 94 -6.76 3.82 19.42
CA ASP A 94 -6.40 5.09 20.03
C ASP A 94 -5.33 4.96 21.14
N THR A 95 -4.44 3.98 21.00
CA THR A 95 -3.31 3.75 21.93
C THR A 95 -2.02 4.45 21.48
N SER A 96 -2.06 5.15 20.36
CA SER A 96 -0.99 6.02 19.87
C SER A 96 -1.58 7.29 19.26
N ASP A 97 -0.79 8.36 19.26
CA ASP A 97 -1.10 9.59 18.53
C ASP A 97 0.03 9.89 17.53
N PRO A 98 0.01 9.23 16.34
CA PRO A 98 1.04 9.43 15.32
C PRO A 98 1.00 10.88 14.84
N ASP A 99 2.15 11.42 14.45
CA ASP A 99 2.19 12.78 13.91
C ASP A 99 1.69 12.85 12.46
N VAL A 100 1.76 14.03 11.83
CA VAL A 100 1.29 14.22 10.45
C VAL A 100 2.11 13.39 9.47
N GLU A 101 3.41 13.25 9.68
CA GLU A 101 4.31 12.54 8.77
C GLU A 101 4.02 11.03 8.83
N ASP A 102 3.89 10.48 10.04
CA ASP A 102 3.47 9.09 10.27
C ASP A 102 2.13 8.76 9.58
N LEU A 103 1.16 9.69 9.65
CA LEU A 103 -0.15 9.52 9.05
C LEU A 103 -0.09 9.57 7.52
N VAL A 104 0.75 10.42 6.94
CA VAL A 104 0.98 10.50 5.49
C VAL A 104 1.67 9.24 4.99
N GLU A 105 2.75 8.80 5.65
CA GLU A 105 3.44 7.55 5.32
C GLU A 105 2.48 6.35 5.36
N MET A 106 1.67 6.24 6.42
CA MET A 106 0.68 5.18 6.53
C MET A 106 -0.33 5.21 5.37
N ARG A 107 -0.79 6.40 4.97
CA ARG A 107 -1.72 6.57 3.84
C ARG A 107 -1.07 6.14 2.53
N GLU A 108 0.11 6.65 2.21
CA GLU A 108 0.82 6.37 0.96
C GLU A 108 1.15 4.88 0.82
N LEU A 109 1.57 4.26 1.92
CA LEU A 109 1.86 2.82 1.94
C LEU A 109 0.59 1.98 1.73
N ILE A 110 -0.55 2.37 2.30
CA ILE A 110 -1.83 1.69 2.03
C ILE A 110 -2.27 1.89 0.57
N ASP A 111 -2.09 3.09 0.02
CA ASP A 111 -2.46 3.41 -1.36
C ASP A 111 -1.62 2.63 -2.37
N TYR A 112 -0.33 2.49 -2.11
CA TYR A 112 0.52 1.59 -2.87
C TYR A 112 -0.07 0.16 -2.89
N ARG A 113 -0.38 -0.40 -1.72
CA ARG A 113 -0.88 -1.79 -1.62
C ARG A 113 -2.24 -1.97 -2.28
N MET A 114 -3.18 -1.07 -2.03
CA MET A 114 -4.56 -1.18 -2.51
C MET A 114 -4.65 -0.80 -3.99
N ASP A 115 -4.20 0.39 -4.35
CA ASP A 115 -4.51 1.00 -5.65
C ASP A 115 -3.45 0.65 -6.69
N GLN A 116 -2.16 0.62 -6.30
CA GLN A 116 -1.11 0.27 -7.27
C GLN A 116 -0.96 -1.23 -7.45
N ILE A 117 -1.07 -2.02 -6.37
CA ILE A 117 -0.86 -3.47 -6.44
C ILE A 117 -2.16 -4.25 -6.64
N MET A 118 -3.15 -4.14 -5.74
CA MET A 118 -4.34 -5.00 -5.82
C MET A 118 -5.26 -4.64 -7.00
N VAL A 119 -5.50 -3.35 -7.26
CA VAL A 119 -6.30 -2.92 -8.42
C VAL A 119 -5.61 -3.29 -9.73
N THR A 120 -4.30 -3.05 -9.87
CA THR A 120 -3.55 -3.46 -11.08
C THR A 120 -3.58 -4.97 -11.30
N ALA A 121 -3.38 -5.76 -10.26
CA ALA A 121 -3.46 -7.23 -10.39
C ALA A 121 -4.86 -7.69 -10.81
N THR A 122 -5.91 -7.01 -10.32
CA THR A 122 -7.29 -7.26 -10.74
C THR A 122 -7.51 -6.88 -12.21
N ARG A 123 -6.93 -5.77 -12.66
CA ARG A 123 -6.96 -5.34 -14.07
C ARG A 123 -6.35 -6.39 -14.99
N TYR A 124 -5.16 -6.91 -14.68
CA TYR A 124 -4.54 -7.98 -15.46
C TYR A 124 -5.40 -9.24 -15.53
N LYS A 125 -6.00 -9.65 -14.41
CA LYS A 125 -6.96 -10.77 -14.38
C LYS A 125 -8.16 -10.52 -15.31
N ASN A 126 -8.68 -9.29 -15.35
CA ASN A 126 -9.78 -8.90 -16.24
C ASN A 126 -9.36 -8.88 -17.71
N GLU A 127 -8.17 -8.39 -18.04
CA GLU A 127 -7.63 -8.39 -19.42
C GLU A 127 -7.51 -9.81 -19.98
N TRP A 128 -7.18 -10.78 -19.13
CA TRP A 128 -7.20 -12.19 -19.51
C TRP A 128 -8.59 -12.82 -19.59
N GLY A 129 -9.65 -12.09 -19.25
CA GLY A 129 -11.04 -12.58 -19.29
C GLY A 129 -11.35 -13.68 -18.28
N LEU A 130 -10.60 -13.74 -17.15
CA LEU A 130 -10.83 -14.78 -16.14
C LEU A 130 -11.94 -14.37 -15.17
N ASP A 131 -12.93 -15.26 -15.01
CA ASP A 131 -13.97 -15.14 -14.00
C ASP A 131 -13.48 -15.63 -12.62
N LEU A 132 -12.63 -14.82 -11.99
CA LEU A 132 -12.12 -15.03 -10.65
C LEU A 132 -12.37 -13.79 -9.79
N ARG A 133 -12.54 -13.99 -8.48
CA ARG A 133 -12.63 -12.91 -7.49
C ARG A 133 -11.44 -11.96 -7.60
N ASP A 134 -11.68 -10.68 -7.38
CA ASP A 134 -10.66 -9.64 -7.40
C ASP A 134 -9.58 -9.84 -6.34
N CYS A 135 -8.43 -9.20 -6.55
CA CYS A 135 -7.24 -9.37 -5.70
C CYS A 135 -7.50 -8.97 -4.25
N HIS A 136 -8.22 -7.87 -4.03
CA HIS A 136 -8.57 -7.38 -2.69
C HIS A 136 -9.57 -8.27 -1.94
N LEU A 137 -10.22 -9.24 -2.62
CA LEU A 137 -11.16 -10.20 -2.01
C LEU A 137 -10.57 -11.61 -1.93
N THR A 138 -9.28 -11.74 -2.20
CA THR A 138 -8.61 -13.04 -2.31
C THR A 138 -7.50 -13.16 -1.29
N ASP A 139 -7.68 -14.10 -0.34
CA ASP A 139 -6.56 -14.60 0.45
C ASP A 139 -5.63 -15.42 -0.44
N VAL A 140 -4.48 -14.82 -0.75
CA VAL A 140 -3.44 -15.47 -1.54
C VAL A 140 -2.63 -16.45 -0.69
N ASN A 141 -2.54 -16.27 0.63
CA ASN A 141 -1.63 -17.05 1.48
C ASN A 141 -2.12 -18.49 1.67
N GLY A 142 -3.44 -18.69 1.75
CA GLY A 142 -4.04 -20.03 1.80
C GLY A 142 -3.65 -20.94 0.62
N TYR A 143 -3.26 -20.35 -0.52
CA TYR A 143 -2.75 -21.12 -1.68
C TYR A 143 -1.29 -21.54 -1.55
N PHE A 144 -0.41 -20.73 -0.93
CA PHE A 144 1.05 -21.02 -0.87
C PHE A 144 1.44 -22.09 0.14
N ASN A 145 0.60 -22.33 1.15
CA ASN A 145 0.86 -23.33 2.19
C ASN A 145 0.69 -24.80 1.74
N LYS A 146 0.36 -25.05 0.46
CA LYS A 146 0.14 -26.41 -0.06
C LYS A 146 1.38 -27.09 -0.67
N GLY A 147 2.54 -26.42 -0.67
CA GLY A 147 3.83 -27.06 -0.99
C GLY A 147 3.96 -27.64 -2.41
N LEU A 148 3.24 -27.09 -3.39
CA LEU A 148 3.24 -27.63 -4.76
C LEU A 148 4.43 -27.07 -5.56
N GLN A 149 5.35 -27.93 -6.00
CA GLN A 149 6.52 -27.54 -6.82
C GLN A 149 6.14 -26.69 -8.04
N ASN A 150 5.01 -27.00 -8.68
CA ASN A 150 4.49 -26.25 -9.82
C ASN A 150 4.17 -24.78 -9.47
N GLN A 151 3.73 -24.51 -8.24
CA GLN A 151 3.43 -23.16 -7.78
C GLN A 151 4.70 -22.34 -7.56
N ALA A 152 5.75 -22.93 -6.97
CA ALA A 152 7.03 -22.24 -6.78
C ALA A 152 7.66 -21.86 -8.12
N ASN A 153 7.61 -22.77 -9.10
CA ASN A 153 8.11 -22.50 -10.46
C ASN A 153 7.29 -21.40 -11.14
N MET A 154 5.96 -21.44 -11.03
CA MET A 154 5.09 -20.43 -11.65
C MET A 154 5.25 -19.06 -11.00
N PHE A 155 5.37 -18.99 -9.67
CA PHE A 155 5.66 -17.75 -8.97
C PHE A 155 7.01 -17.16 -9.40
N ARG A 156 8.03 -18.00 -9.55
CA ARG A 156 9.35 -17.56 -10.04
C ARG A 156 9.27 -17.02 -11.46
N LEU A 157 8.42 -17.58 -12.34
CA LEU A 157 8.18 -17.03 -13.66
C LEU A 157 7.56 -15.63 -13.56
N VAL A 158 6.46 -15.47 -12.82
CA VAL A 158 5.80 -14.17 -12.60
C VAL A 158 6.76 -13.12 -12.04
N CYS A 159 7.66 -13.50 -11.12
CA CYS A 159 8.63 -12.59 -10.52
C CYS A 159 9.67 -12.03 -11.51
N LYS A 160 9.85 -12.61 -12.69
CA LYS A 160 10.76 -12.09 -13.72
C LYS A 160 10.17 -10.90 -14.49
N TYR A 161 8.85 -10.71 -14.40
CA TYR A 161 8.14 -9.67 -15.14
C TYR A 161 8.00 -8.39 -14.28
N PRO A 162 8.22 -7.20 -14.86
CA PRO A 162 8.06 -5.92 -14.18
C PRO A 162 6.58 -5.51 -14.12
N LEU A 163 5.72 -6.38 -13.58
CA LEU A 163 4.27 -6.19 -13.60
C LEU A 163 3.77 -5.05 -12.70
N PHE A 164 4.58 -4.64 -11.73
CA PHE A 164 4.24 -3.65 -10.71
C PHE A 164 5.44 -2.74 -10.51
N ASP A 165 5.17 -1.45 -10.33
CA ASP A 165 6.19 -0.46 -10.02
C ASP A 165 6.80 -0.70 -8.63
N GLU A 166 8.08 -0.37 -8.50
CA GLU A 166 8.76 -0.35 -7.21
C GLU A 166 8.19 0.78 -6.33
N PRO A 167 8.06 0.55 -5.01
CA PRO A 167 7.54 1.57 -4.11
C PRO A 167 8.48 2.78 -4.04
N THR A 168 7.91 3.97 -3.87
CA THR A 168 8.66 5.16 -3.45
C THR A 168 9.02 5.09 -1.97
N ASP A 169 9.86 6.02 -1.49
CA ASP A 169 10.34 6.05 -0.09
C ASP A 169 9.19 6.01 0.94
N LEU A 170 8.07 6.70 0.66
CA LEU A 170 6.88 6.73 1.53
C LEU A 170 6.00 5.48 1.43
N GLN A 171 6.20 4.67 0.39
CA GLN A 171 5.41 3.46 0.14
C GLN A 171 6.03 2.20 0.75
N GLY A 172 7.19 2.35 1.39
CA GLY A 172 7.86 1.31 2.14
C GLY A 172 8.42 0.20 1.26
N ARG A 173 8.10 -1.06 1.60
CA ARG A 173 8.68 -2.24 0.95
C ARG A 173 7.78 -2.80 -0.14
N PRO A 174 8.37 -3.47 -1.16
CA PRO A 174 7.59 -4.13 -2.21
C PRO A 174 6.55 -5.08 -1.64
N TYR A 175 5.33 -5.00 -2.19
CA TYR A 175 4.19 -5.76 -1.68
C TYR A 175 3.84 -6.92 -2.62
N VAL A 176 4.19 -8.14 -2.21
CA VAL A 176 4.19 -9.34 -3.06
C VAL A 176 2.80 -9.92 -3.37
N LYS A 177 1.73 -9.43 -2.72
CA LYS A 177 0.37 -9.97 -2.90
C LYS A 177 -0.08 -9.96 -4.36
N GLY A 178 0.22 -8.90 -5.12
CA GLY A 178 -0.12 -8.83 -6.55
C GLY A 178 0.48 -9.99 -7.36
N LYS A 179 1.78 -10.26 -7.19
CA LYS A 179 2.48 -11.38 -7.86
C LYS A 179 1.91 -12.74 -7.43
N HIS A 180 1.60 -12.90 -6.14
CA HIS A 180 0.96 -14.10 -5.62
C HIS A 180 -0.44 -14.32 -6.21
N TYR A 181 -1.22 -13.25 -6.37
CA TYR A 181 -2.54 -13.29 -6.98
C TYR A 181 -2.48 -13.67 -8.46
N ILE A 182 -1.59 -13.03 -9.24
CA ILE A 182 -1.37 -13.36 -10.65
C ILE A 182 -0.97 -14.83 -10.84
N THR A 183 -0.05 -15.32 -10.00
CA THR A 183 0.33 -16.74 -9.98
C THR A 183 -0.88 -17.64 -9.73
N SER A 184 -1.75 -17.27 -8.78
CA SER A 184 -2.96 -18.03 -8.48
C SER A 184 -3.94 -18.04 -9.66
N CYS A 185 -4.05 -16.93 -10.40
CA CYS A 185 -4.89 -16.83 -11.60
C CYS A 185 -4.40 -17.78 -12.70
N ILE A 186 -3.09 -17.76 -13.00
CA ILE A 186 -2.45 -18.64 -13.98
C ILE A 186 -2.69 -20.12 -13.64
N LEU A 187 -2.47 -20.50 -12.37
CA LEU A 187 -2.66 -21.87 -11.91
C LEU A 187 -4.13 -22.32 -12.01
N LYS A 188 -5.08 -21.43 -11.67
CA LYS A 188 -6.52 -21.74 -11.79
C LYS A 188 -6.98 -21.83 -13.25
N ALA A 189 -6.39 -21.04 -14.14
CA ALA A 189 -6.65 -21.11 -15.57
C ALA A 189 -6.05 -22.38 -16.21
N GLY A 190 -5.16 -23.09 -15.51
CA GLY A 190 -4.55 -24.33 -15.97
C GLY A 190 -3.49 -24.14 -17.07
N TRP A 191 -2.94 -22.93 -17.19
CA TRP A 191 -1.92 -22.65 -18.20
C TRP A 191 -0.58 -23.30 -17.84
N ASN A 192 0.06 -23.87 -18.86
CA ASN A 192 1.43 -24.35 -18.75
C ASN A 192 2.43 -23.15 -18.73
N PRO A 193 3.72 -23.37 -18.45
CA PRO A 193 4.70 -22.28 -18.36
C PRO A 193 4.82 -21.41 -19.61
N ASP A 194 4.72 -21.99 -20.81
CA ASP A 194 4.84 -21.24 -22.07
C ASP A 194 3.60 -20.36 -22.29
N GLN A 195 2.41 -20.91 -22.09
CA GLN A 195 1.15 -20.16 -22.14
C GLN A 195 1.11 -19.04 -21.09
N ALA A 196 1.66 -19.29 -19.91
CA ALA A 196 1.76 -18.30 -18.86
C ALA A 196 2.71 -17.16 -19.24
N ALA A 197 3.86 -17.47 -19.87
CA ALA A 197 4.78 -16.47 -20.40
C ALA A 197 4.11 -15.62 -21.48
N ASP A 198 3.44 -16.23 -22.47
CA ASP A 198 2.71 -15.52 -23.52
C ASP A 198 1.65 -14.56 -22.94
N LYS A 199 0.99 -14.97 -21.84
CA LYS A 199 -0.01 -14.16 -21.15
C LYS A 199 0.59 -13.00 -20.37
N LEU A 200 1.77 -13.21 -19.78
CA LEU A 200 2.51 -12.17 -19.06
C LEU A 200 3.12 -11.16 -20.04
N ASP A 201 3.62 -11.60 -21.20
CA ASP A 201 4.14 -10.74 -22.26
C ASP A 201 3.07 -9.78 -22.81
N GLN A 202 1.78 -10.16 -22.75
CA GLN A 202 0.66 -9.30 -23.17
C GLN A 202 0.39 -8.12 -22.23
N LEU A 203 0.94 -8.15 -21.00
CA LEU A 203 0.69 -7.14 -19.97
C LEU A 203 1.77 -6.04 -19.91
N ILE A 204 2.87 -6.21 -20.67
CA ILE A 204 4.06 -5.33 -20.65
C ILE A 204 4.29 -4.67 -22.01
#